data_AF-B0F0A8-F1
#
_entry.id   AF-B0F0A8-F1
#
_cell.length_a   1.000
_cell.length_b   1.000
_cell.length_c   1.000
_cell.angle_alpha   90.00
_cell.angle_beta   90.00
_cell.angle_gamma   90.00
#
_symmetry.space_group_name_H-M   'P 1'
#
loop_
_entity.id
_entity.type
_entity.pdbx_description
1 polymer ?
#
loop_
_entity_poly.entity_id
_entity_poly.type
_entity_poly.pdbx_seq_one_letter_code
_entity_poly.pdbx_strand_id
1 'polypeptide(L)'
;KKTILGHETEIKEFFSKLSDQELVNKIMAGVRKEEIQLETTHLVEYMDDRYPFYLDPMPNLYFTRDPQASIGRGMTINRMYWRARRRESIFMTYILKHHPRFKDKDVPVWLDRNSPFNIEGGDELVLSKDVLAIGISERTSAQAIEKLARNIFKDANTSFKKIVAIEIPNTRTFMHLDTVLTMIDYDKFTVHAAIFKEENNMNIFTIEQN
;
A
#
# COMPACT_ATOMS: atom_id res chain seq x y z
N LYS A 1 16.01 -7.54 8.39
CA LYS A 1 15.99 -7.74 9.85
C LYS A 1 15.86 -9.24 10.09
N LYS A 2 16.66 -9.83 10.98
CA LYS A 2 16.43 -11.22 11.43
C LYS A 2 15.06 -11.28 12.13
N THR A 3 14.32 -12.35 11.90
CA THR A 3 13.05 -12.59 12.58
C THR A 3 13.36 -13.06 14.00
N ILE A 4 12.39 -12.92 14.91
CA ILE A 4 12.51 -13.48 16.28
C ILE A 4 12.02 -14.94 16.30
N LEU A 5 11.33 -15.37 15.23
CA LEU A 5 10.77 -16.72 15.09
C LEU A 5 11.86 -17.77 14.78
N GLY A 6 12.98 -17.33 14.20
CA GLY A 6 14.06 -18.24 13.75
C GLY A 6 13.73 -18.93 12.43
N HIS A 7 14.47 -20.00 12.13
CA HIS A 7 14.31 -20.85 10.93
C HIS A 7 14.48 -20.15 9.57
N GLU A 8 15.14 -18.99 9.50
CA GLU A 8 15.33 -18.30 8.23
C GLU A 8 16.21 -19.07 7.25
N THR A 9 17.09 -19.93 7.74
CA THR A 9 17.95 -20.77 6.90
C THR A 9 17.12 -21.83 6.20
N GLU A 10 16.32 -22.56 6.96
CA GLU A 10 15.44 -23.63 6.47
C GLU A 10 14.38 -23.09 5.51
N ILE A 11 13.79 -21.92 5.81
CA ILE A 11 12.84 -21.26 4.90
C ILE A 11 13.52 -20.82 3.60
N LYS A 12 14.75 -20.30 3.67
CA LYS A 12 15.50 -19.93 2.46
C LYS A 12 15.89 -21.14 1.62
N GLU A 13 16.27 -22.24 2.27
CA GLU A 13 16.57 -23.50 1.57
C GLU A 13 15.32 -24.11 0.94
N PHE A 14 14.17 -24.02 1.62
CA PHE A 14 12.89 -24.38 1.04
C PHE A 14 12.58 -23.53 -0.20
N PHE A 15 12.77 -22.21 -0.11
CA PHE A 15 12.55 -21.30 -1.24
C PHE A 15 13.53 -21.49 -2.40
N SER A 16 14.77 -21.88 -2.17
CA SER A 16 15.75 -22.09 -3.24
C SER A 16 15.44 -23.29 -4.14
N LYS A 17 14.56 -24.18 -3.70
CA LYS A 17 14.09 -25.36 -4.46
C LYS A 17 12.91 -25.05 -5.39
N LEU A 18 12.29 -23.87 -5.28
CA LEU A 18 11.11 -23.48 -6.05
C LEU A 18 11.51 -22.75 -7.34
N SER A 19 10.73 -22.92 -8.41
CA SER A 19 10.82 -22.03 -9.57
C SER A 19 10.37 -20.60 -9.23
N ASP A 20 10.70 -19.61 -10.06
CA ASP A 20 10.34 -18.20 -9.82
C ASP A 20 8.83 -18.00 -9.56
N GLN A 21 7.97 -18.66 -10.35
CA GLN A 21 6.52 -18.53 -10.20
C GLN A 21 6.02 -19.22 -8.92
N GLU A 22 6.54 -20.39 -8.59
CA GLU A 22 6.20 -21.11 -7.37
C GLU A 22 6.67 -20.34 -6.13
N LEU A 23 7.85 -19.73 -6.19
CA LEU A 23 8.39 -18.89 -5.13
C LEU A 23 7.48 -17.69 -4.87
N VAL A 24 7.08 -16.96 -5.91
CA VAL A 24 6.15 -15.82 -5.78
C VAL A 24 4.83 -16.29 -5.17
N ASN A 25 4.24 -17.37 -5.70
CA ASN A 25 2.99 -17.92 -5.18
C ASN A 25 3.11 -18.34 -3.71
N LYS A 26 4.24 -18.96 -3.33
CA LYS A 26 4.50 -19.39 -1.95
C LYS A 26 4.67 -18.20 -1.01
N ILE A 27 5.40 -17.15 -1.42
CA ILE A 27 5.54 -15.92 -0.63
C ILE A 27 4.16 -15.27 -0.39
N MET A 28 3.28 -15.29 -1.38
CA MET A 28 1.90 -14.78 -1.26
C MET A 28 1.03 -15.63 -0.32
N ALA A 29 1.13 -16.96 -0.45
CA ALA A 29 0.37 -17.93 0.34
C ALA A 29 0.88 -18.09 1.79
N GLY A 30 2.11 -17.65 2.07
CA GLY A 30 2.76 -17.90 3.35
C GLY A 30 3.42 -19.29 3.41
N VAL A 31 4.00 -19.59 4.57
CA VAL A 31 4.70 -20.85 4.85
C VAL A 31 4.18 -21.40 6.16
N ARG A 32 3.57 -22.58 6.13
CA ARG A 32 3.11 -23.31 7.31
C ARG A 32 4.26 -24.02 7.99
N LYS A 33 4.13 -24.27 9.29
CA LYS A 33 5.14 -24.98 10.08
C LYS A 33 5.41 -26.39 9.56
N GLU A 34 4.35 -27.10 9.18
CA GLU A 34 4.41 -28.47 8.64
C GLU A 34 5.16 -28.60 7.30
N GLU A 35 5.39 -27.49 6.59
CA GLU A 35 6.14 -27.48 5.32
C GLU A 35 7.65 -27.42 5.52
N ILE A 36 8.11 -27.13 6.74
CA ILE A 36 9.53 -26.95 7.06
C ILE A 36 9.99 -28.05 8.00
N GLN A 37 11.01 -28.80 7.57
CA GLN A 37 11.71 -29.71 8.44
C GLN A 37 12.73 -28.93 9.28
N LEU A 38 12.56 -28.96 10.60
CA LEU A 38 13.43 -28.22 11.52
C LEU A 38 14.73 -28.98 11.77
N GLU A 39 15.87 -28.28 11.66
CA GLU A 39 17.17 -28.82 12.08
C GLU A 39 17.43 -28.60 13.57
N THR A 40 16.86 -27.53 14.12
CA THR A 40 16.96 -27.17 15.55
C THR A 40 15.60 -26.72 16.06
N THR A 41 15.34 -26.84 17.35
CA THR A 41 14.09 -26.35 17.95
C THR A 41 14.36 -25.08 18.74
N HIS A 42 13.77 -23.96 18.34
CA HIS A 42 13.85 -22.69 19.08
C HIS A 42 12.82 -22.61 20.21
N LEU A 43 13.05 -21.74 21.21
CA LEU A 43 12.14 -21.54 22.35
C LEU A 43 10.69 -21.26 21.92
N VAL A 44 10.50 -20.54 20.82
CA VAL A 44 9.17 -20.19 20.31
C VAL A 44 8.35 -21.43 19.94
N GLU A 45 8.97 -22.53 19.51
CA GLU A 45 8.26 -23.77 19.19
C GLU A 45 7.73 -24.47 20.45
N TYR A 46 8.45 -24.39 21.57
CA TYR A 46 8.00 -24.95 22.84
C TYR A 46 6.86 -24.13 23.48
N MET A 47 6.80 -22.84 23.19
CA MET A 47 5.86 -21.90 23.82
C MET A 47 4.61 -21.61 22.97
N ASP A 48 4.73 -21.71 21.64
CA ASP A 48 3.72 -21.33 20.66
C ASP A 48 3.47 -22.45 19.63
N ASP A 49 3.13 -23.63 20.14
CA ASP A 49 2.82 -24.82 19.33
C ASP A 49 1.48 -24.73 18.58
N ARG A 50 0.66 -23.69 18.86
CA ARG A 50 -0.66 -23.54 18.23
C ARG A 50 -0.66 -22.68 16.97
N TYR A 51 0.30 -21.76 16.81
CA TYR A 51 0.34 -20.90 15.64
C TYR A 51 0.92 -21.63 14.43
N PRO A 52 0.20 -21.76 13.29
CA PRO A 52 0.58 -22.71 12.24
C PRO A 52 1.53 -22.13 11.18
N PHE A 53 1.96 -20.86 11.26
CA PHE A 53 2.74 -20.21 10.20
C PHE A 53 4.12 -19.73 10.66
N TYR A 54 5.12 -19.97 9.81
CA TYR A 54 6.40 -19.26 9.84
C TYR A 54 6.37 -17.94 9.06
N LEU A 55 5.56 -17.91 8.00
CA LEU A 55 5.32 -16.73 7.20
C LEU A 55 3.83 -16.60 6.95
N ASP A 56 3.21 -15.55 7.47
CA ASP A 56 1.76 -15.37 7.31
C ASP A 56 1.36 -15.23 5.83
N PRO A 57 0.18 -15.73 5.43
CA PRO A 57 -0.40 -15.44 4.13
C PRO A 57 -0.69 -13.93 3.98
N MET A 58 -0.77 -13.46 2.73
CA MET A 58 -1.22 -12.11 2.39
C MET A 58 -2.55 -12.16 1.63
N PRO A 59 -3.67 -12.46 2.30
CA PRO A 59 -4.95 -12.73 1.64
C PRO A 59 -5.53 -11.52 0.88
N ASN A 60 -5.13 -10.29 1.23
CA ASN A 60 -5.62 -9.07 0.60
C ASN A 60 -4.93 -8.73 -0.73
N LEU A 61 -3.98 -9.54 -1.22
CA LEU A 61 -3.22 -9.23 -2.44
C LEU A 61 -4.05 -9.09 -3.70
N TYR A 62 -5.26 -9.66 -3.74
CA TYR A 62 -6.17 -9.46 -4.86
C TYR A 62 -6.76 -8.04 -4.91
N PHE A 63 -6.71 -7.29 -3.79
CA PHE A 63 -7.00 -5.86 -3.76
C PHE A 63 -5.75 -5.06 -4.11
N THR A 64 -5.39 -5.05 -5.40
CA THR A 64 -4.18 -4.38 -5.90
C THR A 64 -4.23 -2.85 -5.86
N ARG A 65 -5.39 -2.28 -5.47
CA ARG A 65 -5.63 -0.85 -5.31
C ARG A 65 -4.82 -0.25 -4.17
N ASP A 66 -4.68 -0.93 -3.04
CA ASP A 66 -4.16 -0.29 -1.83
C ASP A 66 -2.63 -0.28 -1.72
N PRO A 67 -1.90 -1.37 -2.04
CA PRO A 67 -0.45 -1.45 -1.83
C PRO A 67 0.38 -0.47 -2.68
N GLN A 68 -0.24 0.16 -3.67
CA GLN A 68 0.38 1.07 -4.62
C GLN A 68 -0.68 1.93 -5.33
N ALA A 69 -0.31 3.12 -5.81
CA ALA A 69 -1.10 3.82 -6.81
C ALA A 69 -0.22 4.41 -7.91
N SER A 70 -0.73 4.41 -9.14
CA SER A 70 -0.13 5.14 -10.26
C SER A 70 -0.63 6.58 -10.26
N ILE A 71 0.29 7.55 -10.15
CA ILE A 71 -0.01 8.98 -10.12
C ILE A 71 0.80 9.66 -11.22
N GLY A 72 0.13 9.97 -12.33
CA GLY A 72 0.75 10.52 -13.53
C GLY A 72 1.86 9.61 -14.05
N ARG A 73 3.09 10.14 -14.17
CA ARG A 73 4.28 9.39 -14.63
C ARG A 73 4.95 8.55 -13.54
N GLY A 74 4.55 8.69 -12.29
CA GLY A 74 5.19 8.03 -11.14
C GLY A 74 4.22 7.14 -10.37
N MET A 75 4.72 6.59 -9.26
CA MET A 75 3.96 5.69 -8.40
C MET A 75 4.18 5.98 -6.92
N THR A 76 3.18 5.71 -6.11
CA THR A 76 3.33 5.50 -4.68
C THR A 76 3.46 4.01 -4.41
N ILE A 77 4.47 3.63 -3.62
CA ILE A 77 4.64 2.29 -3.08
C ILE A 77 4.25 2.39 -1.60
N ASN A 78 3.04 1.96 -1.30
CA ASN A 78 2.36 2.41 -0.10
C ASN A 78 2.87 1.73 1.16
N ARG A 79 2.92 2.50 2.25
CA ARG A 79 3.05 1.96 3.59
C ARG A 79 1.66 1.78 4.18
N MET A 80 1.20 0.53 4.13
CA MET A 80 -0.09 0.13 4.68
C MET A 80 -0.21 0.47 6.17
N TYR A 81 -1.40 0.85 6.60
CA TYR A 81 -1.70 1.14 8.00
C TYR A 81 -1.48 -0.10 8.87
N TRP A 82 -2.20 -1.18 8.54
CA TRP A 82 -2.11 -2.46 9.24
C TRP A 82 -0.78 -3.16 8.97
N ARG A 83 -0.08 -3.52 10.04
CA ARG A 83 1.24 -4.18 9.97
C ARG A 83 1.22 -5.44 9.09
N ALA A 84 0.15 -6.22 9.15
CA ALA A 84 -0.01 -7.45 8.37
C ALA A 84 0.08 -7.19 6.85
N ARG A 85 -0.50 -6.08 6.38
CA ARG A 85 -0.54 -5.71 4.96
C ARG A 85 0.73 -5.03 4.45
N ARG A 86 1.62 -4.54 5.32
CA ARG A 86 2.87 -3.83 4.92
C ARG A 86 3.85 -4.68 4.09
N ARG A 87 3.65 -5.99 4.08
CA ARG A 87 4.43 -6.92 3.24
C ARG A 87 3.99 -6.85 1.78
N GLU A 88 2.74 -6.55 1.49
CA GLU A 88 2.17 -6.59 0.14
C GLU A 88 2.90 -5.65 -0.84
N SER A 89 3.24 -4.43 -0.41
CA SER A 89 3.89 -3.44 -1.28
C SER A 89 5.33 -3.78 -1.68
N ILE A 90 5.90 -4.87 -1.14
CA ILE A 90 7.22 -5.35 -1.57
C ILE A 90 7.21 -5.78 -3.04
N PHE A 91 6.09 -6.36 -3.53
CA PHE A 91 6.00 -6.83 -4.92
C PHE A 91 6.19 -5.66 -5.89
N MET A 92 5.54 -4.52 -5.64
CA MET A 92 5.69 -3.35 -6.50
C MET A 92 7.11 -2.77 -6.46
N THR A 93 7.80 -2.86 -5.31
CA THR A 93 9.22 -2.47 -5.21
C THR A 93 10.09 -3.29 -6.16
N TYR A 94 9.88 -4.61 -6.22
CA TYR A 94 10.63 -5.49 -7.12
C TYR A 94 10.21 -5.31 -8.58
N ILE A 95 8.92 -5.15 -8.85
CA ILE A 95 8.41 -4.93 -10.21
C ILE A 95 9.02 -3.66 -10.81
N LEU A 96 8.96 -2.53 -10.11
CA LEU A 96 9.55 -1.28 -10.62
C LEU A 96 11.06 -1.38 -10.83
N LYS A 97 11.76 -2.07 -9.92
CA LYS A 97 13.22 -2.17 -9.96
C LYS A 97 13.74 -3.15 -11.02
N HIS A 98 13.04 -4.25 -11.28
CA HIS A 98 13.61 -5.38 -12.01
C HIS A 98 12.82 -5.82 -13.24
N HIS A 99 11.52 -5.52 -13.32
CA HIS A 99 10.70 -6.01 -14.43
C HIS A 99 11.06 -5.25 -15.73
N PRO A 100 11.26 -5.92 -16.88
CA PRO A 100 11.68 -5.28 -18.14
C PRO A 100 10.81 -4.11 -18.62
N ARG A 101 9.52 -4.14 -18.28
CA ARG A 101 8.58 -3.03 -18.56
C ARG A 101 8.91 -1.73 -17.81
N PHE A 102 9.62 -1.80 -16.68
CA PHE A 102 9.80 -0.69 -15.74
C PHE A 102 11.27 -0.38 -15.40
N LYS A 103 12.15 -1.38 -15.33
CA LYS A 103 13.53 -1.23 -14.80
C LYS A 103 14.37 -0.14 -15.50
N ASP A 104 14.16 0.03 -16.81
CA ASP A 104 14.86 1.01 -17.65
C ASP A 104 13.98 2.24 -17.95
N LYS A 105 12.83 2.33 -17.26
CA LYS A 105 11.95 3.49 -17.31
C LYS A 105 12.26 4.35 -16.11
N ASP A 106 12.44 5.64 -16.36
CA ASP A 106 12.54 6.64 -15.29
C ASP A 106 11.13 6.87 -14.71
N VAL A 107 10.66 5.95 -13.85
CA VAL A 107 9.38 6.03 -13.14
C VAL A 107 9.66 6.58 -11.74
N PRO A 108 9.26 7.82 -11.42
CA PRO A 108 9.45 8.38 -10.09
C PRO A 108 8.67 7.59 -9.03
N VAL A 109 9.30 7.35 -7.89
CA VAL A 109 8.63 6.84 -6.69
C VAL A 109 8.33 8.03 -5.78
N TRP A 110 7.07 8.47 -5.78
CA TRP A 110 6.64 9.64 -5.00
C TRP A 110 6.68 9.36 -3.50
N LEU A 111 6.33 8.14 -3.10
CA LEU A 111 6.46 7.64 -1.74
C LEU A 111 6.93 6.19 -1.81
N ASP A 112 7.91 5.84 -0.99
CA ASP A 112 8.39 4.46 -0.86
C ASP A 112 7.77 3.76 0.36
N ARG A 113 7.78 2.42 0.34
CA ARG A 113 7.18 1.57 1.39
C ARG A 113 7.81 1.74 2.78
N ASN A 114 9.00 2.34 2.88
CA ASN A 114 9.69 2.63 4.13
C ASN A 114 9.39 4.04 4.65
N SER A 115 8.53 4.82 3.98
CA SER A 115 7.97 6.07 4.51
C SER A 115 7.56 5.89 5.98
N PRO A 116 7.76 6.87 6.88
CA PRO A 116 7.30 6.74 8.26
C PRO A 116 5.78 6.85 8.39
N PHE A 117 5.13 7.44 7.39
CA PHE A 117 3.70 7.76 7.38
C PHE A 117 2.93 6.77 6.50
N ASN A 118 1.70 6.45 6.91
CA ASN A 118 0.80 5.57 6.17
C ASN A 118 -0.01 6.31 5.11
N ILE A 119 -0.19 5.64 3.98
CA ILE A 119 -1.05 6.02 2.86
C ILE A 119 -1.46 4.72 2.17
N GLU A 120 -2.68 4.65 1.64
CA GLU A 120 -3.18 3.50 0.89
C GLU A 120 -3.91 3.97 -0.37
N GLY A 121 -3.83 3.19 -1.45
CA GLY A 121 -4.26 3.64 -2.77
C GLY A 121 -5.76 3.78 -2.97
N GLY A 122 -6.60 3.24 -2.08
CA GLY A 122 -8.03 3.58 -2.06
C GLY A 122 -8.31 5.04 -1.70
N ASP A 123 -7.36 5.72 -1.03
CA ASP A 123 -7.43 7.16 -0.77
C ASP A 123 -6.85 8.00 -1.91
N GLU A 124 -6.21 7.40 -2.92
CA GLU A 124 -5.43 8.12 -3.94
C GLU A 124 -6.18 8.21 -5.29
N LEU A 125 -6.96 9.28 -5.48
CA LEU A 125 -7.76 9.49 -6.69
C LEU A 125 -7.11 10.51 -7.63
N VAL A 126 -6.78 10.09 -8.85
CA VAL A 126 -6.33 10.98 -9.93
C VAL A 126 -7.57 11.51 -10.65
N LEU A 127 -8.00 12.74 -10.33
CA LEU A 127 -9.21 13.33 -10.91
C LEU A 127 -8.97 13.90 -12.31
N SER A 128 -7.79 14.47 -12.53
CA SER A 128 -7.40 15.03 -13.83
C SER A 128 -5.88 15.05 -13.98
N LYS A 129 -5.38 15.59 -15.10
CA LYS A 129 -3.95 15.84 -15.28
C LYS A 129 -3.38 16.89 -14.29
N ASP A 130 -4.24 17.75 -13.73
CA ASP A 130 -3.83 18.89 -12.89
C ASP A 130 -4.17 18.67 -11.41
N VAL A 131 -5.11 17.77 -11.08
CA VAL A 131 -5.71 17.65 -9.74
C VAL A 131 -5.72 16.21 -9.23
N LEU A 132 -5.28 16.03 -7.98
CA LEU A 132 -5.47 14.83 -7.18
C LEU A 132 -6.50 15.07 -6.08
N ALA A 133 -7.29 14.05 -5.75
CA ALA A 133 -8.04 14.00 -4.51
C ALA A 133 -7.45 12.91 -3.62
N ILE A 134 -7.09 13.27 -2.38
CA ILE A 134 -6.49 12.35 -1.43
C ILE A 134 -7.32 12.28 -0.15
N GLY A 135 -7.73 11.09 0.27
CA GLY A 135 -8.44 10.89 1.52
C GLY A 135 -7.55 11.12 2.74
N ILE A 136 -8.01 11.88 3.72
CA ILE A 136 -7.49 11.86 5.09
C ILE A 136 -8.38 10.88 5.85
N SER A 137 -7.81 9.73 6.22
CA SER A 137 -8.54 8.59 6.78
C SER A 137 -7.78 7.96 7.94
N GLU A 138 -8.34 6.92 8.56
CA GLU A 138 -7.59 6.05 9.49
C GLU A 138 -6.33 5.49 8.82
N ARG A 139 -6.37 5.26 7.49
CA ARG A 139 -5.34 4.57 6.71
C ARG A 139 -4.37 5.50 5.98
N THR A 140 -4.73 6.75 5.79
CA THR A 140 -3.90 7.76 5.12
C THR A 140 -3.73 8.99 6.00
N SER A 141 -2.49 9.25 6.42
CA SER A 141 -2.16 10.33 7.34
C SER A 141 -1.87 11.64 6.60
N ALA A 142 -2.22 12.78 7.20
CA ALA A 142 -1.95 14.10 6.62
C ALA A 142 -0.44 14.32 6.32
N GLN A 143 0.46 13.77 7.13
CA GLN A 143 1.90 13.85 6.88
C GLN A 143 2.33 13.10 5.61
N ALA A 144 1.65 12.00 5.27
CA ALA A 144 1.91 11.29 4.01
C ALA A 144 1.47 12.14 2.82
N ILE A 145 0.30 12.80 2.91
CA ILE A 145 -0.22 13.70 1.88
C ILE A 145 0.72 14.89 1.65
N GLU A 146 1.18 15.54 2.72
CA GLU A 146 2.18 16.62 2.66
C GLU A 146 3.49 16.18 1.98
N LYS A 147 3.98 14.99 2.34
CA LYS A 147 5.20 14.43 1.73
C LYS A 147 4.99 14.10 0.24
N LEU A 148 3.83 13.53 -0.10
CA LEU A 148 3.43 13.25 -1.48
C LEU A 148 3.38 14.54 -2.32
N ALA A 149 2.69 15.58 -1.82
CA ALA A 149 2.57 16.88 -2.47
C ALA A 149 3.95 17.48 -2.78
N ARG A 150 4.84 17.51 -1.79
CA ARG A 150 6.21 18.05 -1.97
C ARG A 150 7.03 17.26 -2.98
N ASN A 151 6.83 15.95 -3.08
CA ASN A 151 7.59 15.11 -4.02
C ASN A 151 7.06 15.26 -5.44
N ILE A 152 5.73 15.33 -5.63
CA ILE A 152 5.11 15.57 -6.93
C ILE A 152 5.46 16.97 -7.43
N PHE A 153 5.22 18.02 -6.64
CA PHE A 153 5.40 19.41 -7.06
C PHE A 153 6.86 19.81 -7.32
N LYS A 154 7.82 19.03 -6.84
CA LYS A 154 9.26 19.20 -7.16
C LYS A 154 9.64 18.64 -8.53
N ASP A 155 8.86 17.71 -9.07
CA ASP A 155 9.14 17.07 -10.36
C ASP A 155 8.58 17.93 -11.50
N ALA A 156 9.48 18.52 -12.28
CA ALA A 156 9.16 19.40 -13.40
C ALA A 156 8.43 18.71 -14.57
N ASN A 157 8.39 17.38 -14.59
CA ASN A 157 7.69 16.60 -15.61
C ASN A 157 6.26 16.22 -15.18
N THR A 158 5.80 16.69 -14.02
CA THR A 158 4.42 16.53 -13.58
C THR A 158 3.58 17.74 -13.96
N SER A 159 2.30 17.51 -14.28
CA SER A 159 1.32 18.57 -14.54
C SER A 159 0.42 18.86 -13.34
N PHE A 160 0.57 18.12 -12.24
CA PHE A 160 -0.25 18.29 -11.05
C PHE A 160 0.07 19.61 -10.35
N LYS A 161 -0.96 20.42 -10.12
CA LYS A 161 -0.86 21.74 -9.48
C LYS A 161 -1.59 21.79 -8.15
N LYS A 162 -2.47 20.81 -7.90
CA LYS A 162 -3.40 20.83 -6.78
C LYS A 162 -3.63 19.44 -6.23
N ILE A 163 -3.59 19.34 -4.91
CA ILE A 163 -4.10 18.21 -4.15
C ILE A 163 -5.27 18.70 -3.30
N VAL A 164 -6.43 18.07 -3.50
CA VAL A 164 -7.63 18.25 -2.69
C VAL A 164 -7.65 17.15 -1.63
N ALA A 165 -7.32 17.48 -0.39
CA ALA A 165 -7.35 16.54 0.72
C ALA A 165 -8.76 16.53 1.35
N ILE A 166 -9.40 15.36 1.40
CA ILE A 166 -10.79 15.21 1.85
C ILE A 166 -10.79 14.35 3.11
N GLU A 167 -11.20 14.94 4.24
CA GLU A 167 -11.35 14.17 5.47
C GLU A 167 -12.61 13.31 5.41
N ILE A 168 -12.43 11.99 5.56
CA ILE A 168 -13.53 11.04 5.68
C ILE A 168 -13.75 10.66 7.14
N PRO A 169 -14.97 10.28 7.56
CA PRO A 169 -15.23 9.90 8.94
C PRO A 169 -14.39 8.70 9.38
N ASN A 170 -13.75 8.80 10.55
CA ASN A 170 -13.01 7.70 11.18
C ASN A 170 -13.97 6.66 11.77
N THR A 171 -14.62 5.89 10.90
CA THR A 171 -15.50 4.79 11.27
C THR A 171 -15.00 3.50 10.64
N ARG A 172 -15.17 2.35 11.32
CA ARG A 172 -14.73 1.05 10.80
C ARG A 172 -15.37 0.68 9.45
N THR A 173 -16.49 1.30 9.10
CA THR A 173 -17.24 1.04 7.86
C THR A 173 -16.64 1.71 6.64
N PHE A 174 -15.98 2.87 6.78
CA PHE A 174 -15.42 3.62 5.66
C PHE A 174 -13.90 3.68 5.78
N MET A 175 -13.27 2.85 4.96
CA MET A 175 -11.85 2.58 5.06
C MET A 175 -10.99 3.56 4.27
N HIS A 176 -11.53 4.05 3.15
CA HIS A 176 -10.84 4.85 2.15
C HIS A 176 -11.82 5.78 1.41
N LEU A 177 -11.29 6.80 0.74
CA LEU A 177 -12.07 7.77 -0.04
C LEU A 177 -12.87 7.10 -1.17
N ASP A 178 -12.30 6.15 -1.90
CA ASP A 178 -12.97 5.45 -3.00
C ASP A 178 -14.23 4.68 -2.58
N THR A 179 -14.34 4.28 -1.31
CA THR A 179 -15.53 3.61 -0.77
C THR A 179 -16.74 4.54 -0.59
N VAL A 180 -16.51 5.86 -0.58
CA VAL A 180 -17.54 6.88 -0.32
C VAL A 180 -17.62 7.94 -1.41
N LEU A 181 -16.62 8.06 -2.28
CA LEU A 181 -16.56 9.04 -3.35
C LEU A 181 -15.79 8.44 -4.55
N THR A 182 -16.42 8.36 -5.70
CA THR A 182 -15.74 7.93 -6.94
C THR A 182 -16.21 8.79 -8.11
N MET A 183 -15.27 9.26 -8.92
CA MET A 183 -15.57 9.97 -10.17
C MET A 183 -15.98 8.94 -11.24
N ILE A 184 -17.16 9.12 -11.84
CA ILE A 184 -17.71 8.19 -12.85
C ILE A 184 -17.91 8.83 -14.23
N ASP A 185 -17.86 10.16 -14.32
CA ASP A 185 -17.93 10.94 -15.56
C ASP A 185 -17.26 12.30 -15.35
N TYR A 186 -17.10 13.10 -16.41
CA TYR A 186 -16.46 14.43 -16.36
C TYR A 186 -17.03 15.36 -15.29
N ASP A 187 -18.34 15.27 -15.02
CA ASP A 187 -19.09 16.11 -14.09
C ASP A 187 -19.91 15.30 -13.07
N LYS A 188 -19.63 13.99 -12.92
CA LYS A 188 -20.43 13.09 -12.05
C LYS A 188 -19.57 12.28 -11.10
N PHE A 189 -20.04 12.21 -9.86
CA PHE A 189 -19.48 11.40 -8.80
C PHE A 189 -20.56 10.53 -8.17
N THR A 190 -20.22 9.28 -7.86
CA THR A 190 -21.01 8.48 -6.92
C THR A 190 -20.56 8.82 -5.50
N VAL A 191 -21.53 9.16 -4.64
CA VAL A 191 -21.25 9.59 -3.27
C VAL A 191 -22.07 8.78 -2.29
N HIS A 192 -21.43 8.29 -1.23
CA HIS A 192 -22.12 7.70 -0.08
C HIS A 192 -22.40 8.80 0.95
N ALA A 193 -23.62 8.86 1.48
CA ALA A 193 -24.07 9.93 2.39
C ALA A 193 -23.18 10.10 3.64
N ALA A 194 -22.49 9.05 4.06
CA ALA A 194 -21.58 9.11 5.20
C ALA A 194 -20.37 10.04 5.02
N ILE A 195 -19.99 10.42 3.79
CA ILE A 195 -18.91 11.40 3.62
C ILE A 195 -19.29 12.79 4.16
N PHE A 196 -20.59 13.06 4.23
CA PHE A 196 -21.10 14.33 4.71
C PHE A 196 -21.15 14.35 6.24
N LYS A 197 -20.71 15.47 6.83
CA LYS A 197 -20.85 15.81 8.24
C LYS A 197 -22.19 16.52 8.47
N GLU A 198 -22.32 17.18 9.62
CA GLU A 198 -23.46 18.06 9.91
C GLU A 198 -23.69 19.06 8.77
N GLU A 199 -24.96 19.35 8.50
CA GLU A 199 -25.40 20.29 7.46
C GLU A 199 -24.95 19.94 6.03
N ASN A 200 -24.69 18.66 5.74
CA ASN A 200 -24.19 18.17 4.45
C ASN A 200 -22.80 18.73 4.05
N ASN A 201 -21.97 19.13 5.02
CA ASN A 201 -20.64 19.67 4.75
C ASN A 201 -19.56 18.59 4.68
N MET A 202 -18.46 18.87 3.96
CA MET A 202 -17.25 18.07 3.92
C MET A 202 -16.06 18.90 4.37
N ASN A 203 -15.14 18.28 5.11
CA ASN A 203 -13.87 18.92 5.45
C ASN A 203 -12.89 18.71 4.30
N ILE A 204 -12.66 19.79 3.53
CA ILE A 204 -11.81 19.79 2.34
C ILE A 204 -10.69 20.80 2.53
N PHE A 205 -9.46 20.36 2.28
CA PHE A 205 -8.25 21.17 2.33
C PHE A 205 -7.58 21.15 0.96
N THR A 206 -6.89 22.23 0.60
CA THR A 206 -6.19 22.32 -0.69
C THR A 206 -4.71 22.58 -0.46
N ILE A 207 -3.87 21.83 -1.15
CA ILE A 207 -2.42 22.05 -1.22
C ILE A 207 -2.10 22.38 -2.68
N GLU A 208 -1.54 23.57 -2.92
CA GLU A 208 -1.23 24.07 -4.27
C GLU A 208 0.28 24.21 -4.47
N GLN A 209 0.71 24.04 -5.72
CA GLN A 209 2.07 24.35 -6.14
C GLN A 209 2.21 25.88 -6.22
N ASN A 210 3.04 26.46 -5.35
CA ASN A 210 3.39 27.89 -5.39
C ASN A 210 4.22 28.24 -6.63
#